data_AF-A0A5N9CAV8-F1
#
_entry.id   AF-A0A5N9CAV8-F1
#
_cell.length_a   1.000
_cell.length_b   1.000
_cell.length_c   1.000
_cell.angle_alpha   90.00
_cell.angle_beta   90.00
_cell.angle_gamma   90.00
#
_symmetry.space_group_name_H-M   'P 1'
#
loop_
_entity.id
_entity.type
_entity.pdbx_description
1 polymer ?
#
loop_
_entity_poly.entity_id
_entity_poly.type
_entity_poly.pdbx_seq_one_letter_code
_entity_poly.pdbx_strand_id
1 'polypeptide(L)' 'MSMFIKLEVSPEVASNPDLVSKLVEICPVDIFDQDDGKLRIVDENEDECTLCDLCIEAAPEGAVKVIKLYED' A
#
# COMPACT_ATOMS: atom_id res chain seq x y z
N MET A 1 -16.59 14.93 -6.23
CA MET A 1 -16.19 14.26 -4.98
C MET A 1 -15.14 13.24 -5.37
N SER A 2 -13.89 13.69 -5.37
CA SER A 2 -12.72 12.83 -5.40
C SER A 2 -12.59 12.22 -3.99
N MET A 3 -12.38 10.91 -3.92
CA MET A 3 -12.09 10.24 -2.66
C MET A 3 -10.57 10.13 -2.61
N PHE A 4 -9.95 10.81 -1.65
CA PHE A 4 -8.51 10.70 -1.49
C PHE A 4 -8.21 9.46 -0.64
N ILE A 5 -7.23 8.66 -1.04
CA ILE A 5 -6.76 7.52 -0.26
C ILE A 5 -5.30 7.76 0.11
N LYS A 6 -4.93 7.35 1.32
CA LYS A 6 -3.54 7.28 1.77
C LYS A 6 -3.26 5.90 2.31
N LEU A 7 -2.13 5.32 1.92
CA LEU A 7 -1.60 4.10 2.49
C LEU A 7 -0.51 4.39 3.50
N GLU A 8 -0.55 3.65 4.61
CA GLU A 8 0.52 3.62 5.58
C GLU A 8 0.99 2.18 5.76
N VAL A 9 2.30 1.97 5.70
CA VAL A 9 2.93 0.67 5.91
C VAL A 9 3.96 0.77 7.03
N SER A 10 3.96 -0.20 7.94
CA SER A 10 4.88 -0.20 9.07
C SER A 10 6.34 -0.33 8.61
N PRO A 11 7.31 0.27 9.32
CA PRO A 11 8.72 0.23 8.91
C PRO A 11 9.31 -1.19 8.80
N GLU A 12 8.82 -2.11 9.63
CA GLU A 12 9.20 -3.53 9.63
C GLU A 12 8.77 -4.25 8.35
N VAL A 13 7.59 -3.93 7.79
CA VAL A 13 7.16 -4.45 6.48
C VAL A 13 7.91 -3.73 5.36
N ALA A 14 8.03 -2.41 5.46
CA ALA A 14 8.66 -1.58 4.43
C ALA A 14 10.15 -1.88 4.21
N SER A 15 10.81 -2.55 5.17
CA SER A 15 12.22 -2.94 5.10
C SER A 15 12.46 -4.45 4.91
N ASN A 16 11.40 -5.25 4.77
CA ASN A 16 11.50 -6.69 4.54
C ASN A 16 11.26 -7.01 3.04
N PRO A 17 12.31 -7.38 2.28
CA PRO A 17 12.19 -7.56 0.83
C PRO A 17 11.12 -8.57 0.41
N ASP A 18 10.93 -9.66 1.16
CA ASP A 18 9.92 -10.69 0.83
C ASP A 18 8.50 -10.13 0.96
N LEU A 19 8.24 -9.33 2.01
CA LEU A 19 6.95 -8.69 2.21
C LEU A 19 6.73 -7.55 1.22
N VAL A 20 7.77 -6.79 0.89
CA VAL A 20 7.72 -5.74 -0.13
C VAL A 20 7.34 -6.34 -1.48
N SER A 21 8.05 -7.37 -1.95
CA SER A 21 7.75 -8.00 -3.24
C SER A 21 6.32 -8.58 -3.27
N LYS A 22 5.83 -9.11 -2.15
CA LYS A 22 4.44 -9.57 -2.02
C LYS A 22 3.42 -8.42 -2.15
N LEU A 23 3.69 -7.26 -1.55
CA LEU A 23 2.81 -6.08 -1.68
C LEU A 23 2.79 -5.56 -3.12
N VAL A 24 3.94 -5.52 -3.79
CA VAL A 24 4.05 -5.15 -5.22
C VAL A 24 3.23 -6.11 -6.09
N GLU A 25 3.35 -7.42 -5.88
CA GLU A 25 2.65 -8.42 -6.71
C GLU A 25 1.12 -8.38 -6.53
N ILE A 26 0.63 -8.09 -5.33
CA ILE A 26 -0.78 -8.27 -5.00
C ILE A 26 -1.66 -7.05 -5.26
N CYS A 27 -1.07 -5.87 -5.40
CA CYS A 27 -1.84 -4.64 -5.62
C CYS A 27 -2.29 -4.53 -7.09
N PRO A 28 -3.59 -4.53 -7.38
CA PRO A 28 -4.09 -4.54 -8.76
C PRO A 28 -3.92 -3.21 -9.50
N VAL A 29 -3.49 -2.15 -8.79
CA VAL A 29 -3.38 -0.78 -9.29
C VAL A 29 -1.99 -0.19 -8.99
N ASP A 30 -0.99 -1.04 -8.77
CA ASP A 30 0.42 -0.64 -8.69
C ASP A 30 0.73 0.47 -7.66
N ILE A 31 0.07 0.49 -6.49
CA ILE A 31 0.35 1.46 -5.41
C ILE A 31 1.71 1.21 -4.76
N PHE A 32 2.18 -0.03 -4.78
CA PHE A 32 3.45 -0.41 -4.18
C PHE A 32 4.49 -0.68 -5.27
N ASP A 33 5.69 -0.18 -5.02
CA ASP A 33 6.89 -0.43 -5.81
C ASP A 33 8.05 -0.77 -4.88
N GLN A 34 9.18 -1.20 -5.44
CA GLN A 34 10.36 -1.61 -4.68
C GLN A 34 11.61 -0.90 -5.19
N ASP A 35 12.33 -0.24 -4.29
CA ASP A 35 13.64 0.37 -4.55
C ASP A 35 14.69 -0.24 -3.61
N ASP A 36 15.68 -0.93 -4.19
CA ASP A 36 16.76 -1.63 -3.46
C ASP A 36 16.25 -2.49 -2.29
N GLY A 37 15.18 -3.25 -2.54
CA GLY A 37 14.58 -4.14 -1.54
C GLY A 37 13.58 -3.45 -0.58
N LYS A 38 13.49 -2.11 -0.58
CA LYS A 38 12.61 -1.34 0.29
C LYS A 38 11.33 -0.94 -0.42
N LEU A 39 10.26 -0.79 0.37
CA LEU A 39 8.98 -0.34 -0.14
C LEU A 39 9.05 1.12 -0.60
N ARG A 40 8.50 1.38 -1.78
CA ARG A 40 8.14 2.71 -2.26
C ARG A 40 6.63 2.73 -2.46
N ILE A 41 5.94 3.74 -1.93
CA ILE A 41 4.54 4.00 -2.27
C ILE A 41 4.52 4.89 -3.52
N VAL A 42 3.67 4.55 -4.48
CA VAL A 42 3.42 5.31 -5.70
C VAL A 42 2.22 6.21 -5.43
N ASP A 43 2.49 7.39 -4.85
CA ASP A 43 1.45 8.33 -4.39
C ASP A 43 0.40 8.66 -5.48
N GLU A 44 0.82 8.72 -6.75
CA GLU A 44 -0.04 8.96 -7.91
C GLU A 44 -1.12 7.88 -8.13
N ASN A 45 -0.91 6.67 -7.60
CA ASN A 45 -1.82 5.54 -7.73
C ASN A 45 -2.69 5.32 -6.47
N GLU A 46 -2.47 6.04 -5.37
CA GLU A 46 -3.22 5.80 -4.12
C GLU A 46 -4.73 5.99 -4.31
N ASP A 47 -5.13 6.98 -5.10
CA ASP A 47 -6.54 7.28 -5.39
C ASP A 47 -7.20 6.23 -6.31
N GLU A 48 -6.41 5.38 -6.98
CA GLU A 48 -6.92 4.23 -7.75
C GLU A 48 -7.21 3.02 -6.85
N CYS A 49 -6.95 3.09 -5.54
CA CYS A 49 -7.18 2.00 -4.61
C CYS A 49 -8.66 1.54 -4.62
N THR A 50 -8.86 0.27 -4.99
CA THR A 50 -10.19 -0.33 -5.12
C THR A 50 -10.77 -0.89 -3.81
N LEU A 51 -10.11 -0.67 -2.66
CA LEU A 51 -10.50 -1.23 -1.37
C LEU A 51 -10.67 -2.77 -1.38
N CYS A 52 -9.75 -3.47 -2.03
CA CYS A 52 -9.79 -4.94 -2.15
C CYS A 52 -9.24 -5.70 -0.93
N ASP A 53 -8.65 -5.00 0.03
CA ASP A 53 -8.02 -5.53 1.26
C ASP A 53 -6.85 -6.51 1.07
N LEU A 54 -6.45 -6.82 -0.17
CA LEU A 54 -5.36 -7.76 -0.47
C LEU A 54 -4.03 -7.39 0.20
N CYS A 55 -3.68 -6.10 0.25
CA CYS A 55 -2.46 -5.64 0.91
C CYS A 55 -2.51 -5.77 2.44
N ILE A 56 -3.70 -5.66 3.04
CA ILE A 56 -3.91 -5.88 4.48
C ILE A 56 -3.75 -7.36 4.80
N GLU A 57 -4.35 -8.25 4.00
CA GLU A 57 -4.24 -9.70 4.17
C GLU A 57 -2.82 -10.24 3.90
N ALA A 58 -2.07 -9.56 3.02
CA ALA A 58 -0.72 -9.96 2.67
C ALA A 58 0.31 -9.69 3.78
N ALA A 59 0.02 -8.79 4.72
CA ALA A 59 0.93 -8.30 5.74
C ALA A 59 0.50 -8.72 7.16
N PRO A 60 1.40 -8.64 8.16
CA PRO A 60 1.01 -8.80 9.57
C PRO A 60 -0.11 -7.85 9.97
N GLU A 61 -0.92 -8.27 10.94
CA GLU A 61 -2.07 -7.48 11.42
C GLU A 61 -1.64 -6.05 11.80
N GLY A 62 -2.34 -5.06 11.25
CA GLY A 62 -2.09 -3.64 11.52
C GLY A 62 -0.87 -3.03 10.83
N ALA A 63 -0.11 -3.82 10.07
CA ALA A 63 1.09 -3.36 9.38
C ALA A 63 0.80 -2.56 8.09
N VAL A 64 -0.38 -2.73 7.49
CA VAL A 64 -0.86 -1.94 6.35
C VAL A 64 -2.18 -1.29 6.72
N LYS A 65 -2.33 0.00 6.40
CA LYS A 65 -3.57 0.76 6.64
C LYS A 65 -3.98 1.50 5.37
N VAL A 66 -5.25 1.36 5.01
CA VAL A 66 -5.91 2.17 3.98
C VAL A 66 -6.72 3.26 4.65
N ILE A 67 -6.31 4.51 4.50
CA ILE A 67 -6.92 5.67 5.12
C ILE A 67 -7.73 6.42 4.06
N LYS A 68 -9.04 6.50 4.29
CA LYS A 68 -9.96 7.29 3.45
C LYS A 68 -9.89 8.74 3.89
N LEU A 69 -9.32 9.59 3.06
CA LEU A 69 -9.31 11.04 3.22
C LEU A 69 -10.52 11.60 2.47
N TYR A 70 -11.31 12.42 3.14
CA TYR A 70 -12.44 13.12 2.52
C TYR A 70 -11.95 14.50 2.04
N GLU A 71 -12.30 14.87 0.81
CA GLU A 71 -12.30 16.28 0.39
C GLU A 71 -13.72 16.84 0.53
N ASP A 72 -13.85 18.01 1.17
CA ASP A 72 -15.10 18.77 1.28
C ASP A 72 -15.53 19.42 -0.05
#